data_AF-A0A0C3PL35-F1
#
_entry.id   AF-A0A0C3PL35-F1
#
_cell.length_a   1.000
_cell.length_b   1.000
_cell.length_c   1.000
_cell.angle_alpha   90.00
_cell.angle_beta   90.00
_cell.angle_gamma   90.00
#
_symmetry.space_group_name_H-M   'P 1'
#
loop_
_entity.id
_entity.type
_entity.pdbx_description
1 polymer ?
#
loop_
_entity_poly.entity_id
_entity_poly.type
_entity_poly.pdbx_seq_one_letter_code
_entity_poly.pdbx_strand_id
1 'polypeptide(L)'
;MSDDPLSGLQDDDDEPEDDLPDLESVSDDDEYGTDNRVTTDDEDSGDRMRVYIYSNNRIWERQQSETRIRNPIADRARELLSGICYPGDDPDSLHTYMDTRFLVYDLKDGRHMIVESERDVVRPEDRIMIETHLLMDPTFRIDRWYWALRGESLGFTATEIQTLERDRNWTSALMGNPVEERIVTRLRDHALPILERGNVNRFECDRKDDTTFLIFDYHLGIRLELPSSKTAIPDFDIVHWHAKEVFRSCLTLLGHDPLEDDDTGIGSLFDGHVSGSDSVQRDTANDLPCNAIRVKGTN
;
A
#
# COMPACT_ATOMS: atom_id res chain seq x y z
N MET A 1 -67.35 -15.57 -25.21
CA MET A 1 -67.55 -16.78 -26.05
C MET A 1 -66.84 -16.53 -27.36
N SER A 2 -66.16 -17.57 -27.85
CA SER A 2 -65.37 -17.66 -29.10
C SER A 2 -63.86 -17.37 -28.96
N ASP A 3 -63.19 -18.34 -28.33
CA ASP A 3 -62.20 -19.29 -28.89
C ASP A 3 -61.00 -18.82 -29.74
N ASP A 4 -59.82 -19.28 -29.30
CA ASP A 4 -58.47 -19.20 -29.90
C ASP A 4 -58.35 -19.86 -31.30
N PRO A 5 -57.19 -19.73 -32.00
CA PRO A 5 -56.15 -20.74 -31.80
C PRO A 5 -54.68 -20.26 -31.83
N LEU A 6 -53.94 -20.78 -30.84
CA LEU A 6 -52.58 -21.33 -30.86
C LEU A 6 -51.80 -21.38 -32.20
N SER A 7 -50.61 -20.76 -32.18
CA SER A 7 -49.37 -21.20 -32.84
C SER A 7 -48.23 -20.56 -32.03
N GLY A 8 -47.24 -21.25 -31.48
CA GLY A 8 -46.43 -22.35 -32.00
C GLY A 8 -44.98 -21.85 -31.93
N LEU A 9 -44.42 -21.81 -30.72
CA LEU A 9 -43.00 -21.49 -30.50
C LEU A 9 -42.29 -22.82 -30.24
N GLN A 10 -41.41 -23.20 -31.16
CA GLN A 10 -40.48 -24.31 -31.02
C GLN A 10 -39.32 -23.84 -30.14
N ASP A 11 -39.06 -24.60 -29.09
CA ASP A 11 -37.82 -24.59 -28.31
C ASP A 11 -36.76 -25.35 -29.12
N ASP A 12 -35.74 -24.64 -29.60
CA ASP A 12 -34.50 -25.24 -30.11
C ASP A 12 -33.41 -25.03 -29.05
N ASP A 13 -33.26 -26.05 -28.19
CA ASP A 13 -32.11 -26.26 -27.30
C ASP A 13 -30.91 -26.70 -28.14
N ASP A 14 -30.04 -25.76 -28.53
CA ASP A 14 -28.71 -26.06 -29.06
C ASP A 14 -27.68 -25.93 -27.90
N GLU A 15 -27.43 -27.05 -27.20
CA GLU A 15 -26.26 -27.20 -26.33
C GLU A 15 -24.98 -27.22 -27.20
N PRO A 16 -23.97 -26.38 -26.91
CA PRO A 16 -22.66 -26.55 -27.52
C PRO A 16 -21.91 -27.71 -26.85
N GLU A 17 -21.59 -28.74 -27.62
CA GLU A 17 -20.65 -29.80 -27.23
C GLU A 17 -19.26 -29.18 -27.02
N ASP A 18 -18.87 -29.01 -25.76
CA ASP A 18 -17.51 -28.67 -25.34
C ASP A 18 -16.58 -29.87 -25.58
N ASP A 19 -16.02 -29.95 -26.79
CA ASP A 19 -14.86 -30.77 -27.13
C ASP A 19 -13.63 -30.31 -26.31
N LEU A 20 -13.42 -30.95 -25.16
CA LEU A 20 -12.20 -30.82 -24.38
C LEU A 20 -11.02 -31.42 -25.16
N PRO A 21 -9.91 -30.69 -25.36
CA PRO A 21 -8.73 -31.27 -26.01
C PRO A 21 -8.07 -32.31 -25.10
N ASP A 22 -7.77 -33.48 -25.68
CA ASP A 22 -6.95 -34.52 -25.06
C ASP A 22 -5.57 -33.95 -24.70
N LEU A 23 -5.27 -33.91 -23.40
CA LEU A 23 -3.95 -33.60 -22.88
C LEU A 23 -3.05 -34.82 -23.04
N GLU A 24 -2.58 -35.06 -24.27
CA GLU A 24 -1.44 -35.95 -24.51
C GLU A 24 -0.17 -35.33 -23.90
N SER A 25 0.17 -35.83 -22.71
CA SER A 25 1.51 -36.08 -22.17
C SER A 25 2.68 -35.41 -22.91
N VAL A 26 3.04 -34.18 -22.50
CA VAL A 26 4.36 -33.61 -22.77
C VAL A 26 5.29 -34.04 -21.64
N SER A 27 6.04 -35.12 -21.87
CA SER A 27 7.21 -35.48 -21.08
C SER A 27 8.45 -34.97 -21.84
N ASP A 28 8.98 -33.82 -21.45
CA ASP A 28 10.31 -33.41 -21.87
C ASP A 28 11.28 -33.48 -20.69
N ASP A 29 12.19 -34.40 -20.91
CA ASP A 29 13.37 -34.84 -20.18
C ASP A 29 14.40 -33.71 -20.14
N ASP A 30 14.57 -33.04 -19.00
CA ASP A 30 15.70 -32.15 -18.76
C ASP A 30 16.61 -32.69 -17.66
N GLU A 31 17.51 -33.56 -18.12
CA GLU A 31 18.74 -34.03 -17.48
C GLU A 31 19.64 -32.85 -17.08
N TYR A 32 19.30 -32.16 -15.99
CA TYR A 32 20.22 -31.24 -15.33
C TYR A 32 21.13 -32.02 -14.37
N GLY A 33 22.27 -32.43 -14.91
CA GLY A 33 23.42 -32.88 -14.12
C GLY A 33 23.78 -31.85 -13.05
N THR A 34 23.33 -32.10 -11.83
CA THR A 34 23.78 -31.38 -10.64
C THR A 34 24.96 -32.16 -10.08
N ASP A 35 26.14 -31.80 -10.56
CA ASP A 35 27.42 -32.34 -10.10
C ASP A 35 27.75 -31.74 -8.71
N ASN A 36 26.95 -32.10 -7.70
CA ASN A 36 27.23 -31.79 -6.31
C ASN A 36 28.19 -32.84 -5.76
N ARG A 37 29.48 -32.62 -6.04
CA ARG A 37 30.58 -33.29 -5.36
C ARG A 37 30.59 -32.89 -3.89
N VAL A 38 29.82 -33.63 -3.09
CA VAL A 38 29.82 -33.57 -1.62
C VAL A 38 31.00 -34.41 -1.13
N THR A 39 32.06 -33.76 -0.68
CA THR A 39 33.07 -34.40 0.18
C THR A 39 32.58 -34.32 1.62
N THR A 40 31.99 -35.40 2.11
CA THR A 40 31.78 -35.62 3.56
C THR A 40 32.97 -36.41 4.09
N ASP A 41 33.90 -35.71 4.72
CA ASP A 41 34.73 -36.30 5.77
C ASP A 41 35.04 -35.18 6.76
N ASP A 42 34.32 -35.20 7.87
CA ASP A 42 34.89 -35.06 9.21
C ASP A 42 33.74 -35.01 10.23
N GLU A 43 33.83 -35.97 11.14
CA GLU A 43 32.99 -36.14 12.31
C GLU A 43 33.13 -34.92 13.23
N ASP A 44 32.07 -34.15 13.40
CA ASP A 44 31.93 -33.34 14.61
C ASP A 44 30.49 -33.38 15.12
N SER A 45 30.35 -34.02 16.27
CA SER A 45 29.15 -34.18 17.06
C SER A 45 28.75 -32.83 17.66
N GLY A 46 27.83 -32.15 16.98
CA GLY A 46 27.15 -30.98 17.51
C GLY A 46 25.86 -30.76 16.74
N ASP A 47 24.74 -31.06 17.38
CA ASP A 47 23.37 -30.98 16.87
C ASP A 47 23.01 -29.53 16.47
N ARG A 48 23.55 -29.08 15.34
CA ARG A 48 23.33 -27.75 14.77
C ARG A 48 22.36 -27.90 13.61
N MET A 49 21.11 -27.52 13.85
CA MET A 49 20.05 -27.47 12.84
C MET A 49 20.53 -26.67 11.63
N ARG A 50 20.86 -27.38 10.54
CA ARG A 50 21.22 -26.75 9.26
C ARG A 50 19.93 -26.32 8.58
N VAL A 51 19.62 -25.02 8.65
CA VAL A 51 18.53 -24.43 7.89
C VAL A 51 18.99 -24.28 6.45
N TYR A 52 18.47 -25.12 5.56
CA TYR A 52 18.67 -24.98 4.13
C TYR A 52 17.72 -23.90 3.59
N ILE A 53 18.27 -22.75 3.20
CA ILE A 53 17.52 -21.70 2.53
C ILE A 53 17.61 -21.97 1.03
N TYR A 54 16.55 -22.51 0.43
CA TYR A 54 16.45 -22.64 -1.02
C TYR A 54 16.10 -21.28 -1.64
N SER A 55 17.04 -20.68 -2.37
CA SER A 55 16.86 -19.43 -3.11
C SER A 55 16.03 -19.68 -4.38
N ASN A 56 14.70 -19.71 -4.25
CA ASN A 56 13.80 -19.79 -5.41
C ASN A 56 13.53 -18.40 -6.01
N ASN A 57 14.48 -17.89 -6.80
CA ASN A 57 14.52 -16.49 -7.27
C ASN A 57 13.26 -16.00 -8.02
N ARG A 58 12.46 -16.87 -8.66
CA ARG A 58 11.26 -16.45 -9.42
C ARG A 58 10.05 -16.10 -8.54
N ILE A 59 9.92 -16.71 -7.37
CA ILE A 59 8.84 -16.37 -6.41
C ILE A 59 9.14 -15.02 -5.75
N TRP A 60 10.42 -14.73 -5.52
CA TRP A 60 10.87 -13.46 -4.94
C TRP A 60 10.59 -12.25 -5.83
N GLU A 61 10.74 -12.33 -7.16
CA GLU A 61 10.50 -11.17 -8.04
C GLU A 61 9.03 -10.72 -8.06
N ARG A 62 8.08 -11.67 -8.03
CA ARG A 62 6.65 -11.35 -7.97
C ARG A 62 6.27 -10.77 -6.61
N GLN A 63 6.74 -11.39 -5.52
CA GLN A 63 6.55 -10.88 -4.15
C GLN A 63 7.18 -9.51 -3.93
N GLN A 64 8.38 -9.26 -4.48
CA GLN A 64 9.04 -7.96 -4.36
C GLN A 64 8.25 -6.83 -5.03
N SER A 65 7.44 -7.11 -6.05
CA SER A 65 6.59 -6.09 -6.67
C SER A 65 5.40 -5.67 -5.79
N GLU A 66 5.01 -6.56 -4.86
CA GLU A 66 3.88 -6.41 -3.95
C GLU A 66 4.30 -5.80 -2.61
N THR A 67 5.53 -6.01 -2.14
CA THR A 67 6.04 -5.38 -0.91
C THR A 67 6.46 -3.92 -1.08
N ARG A 68 6.59 -3.44 -2.32
CA ARG A 68 6.99 -2.06 -2.64
C ARG A 68 5.89 -1.05 -2.33
N ILE A 69 6.31 0.11 -1.79
CA ILE A 69 5.42 1.26 -1.56
C ILE A 69 4.92 1.86 -2.89
N ARG A 70 5.77 1.91 -3.93
CA ARG A 70 5.53 2.56 -5.24
C ARG A 70 5.26 4.07 -5.09
N ASN A 71 4.22 4.60 -5.75
CA ASN A 71 3.82 5.99 -5.66
C ASN A 71 2.48 6.09 -4.92
N PRO A 72 2.49 6.12 -3.58
CA PRO A 72 1.27 6.07 -2.77
C PRO A 72 0.33 7.24 -3.05
N ILE A 73 0.89 8.42 -3.33
CA ILE A 73 0.12 9.64 -3.62
C ILE A 73 -0.63 9.47 -4.94
N ALA A 74 0.07 9.05 -6.00
CA ALA A 74 -0.53 8.82 -7.30
C ALA A 74 -1.53 7.66 -7.31
N ASP A 75 -1.20 6.56 -6.62
CA ASP A 75 -2.08 5.40 -6.48
C ASP A 75 -3.40 5.81 -5.81
N ARG A 76 -3.32 6.59 -4.72
CA ARG A 76 -4.48 7.10 -3.99
C ARG A 76 -5.29 8.09 -4.82
N ALA A 77 -4.63 9.04 -5.47
CA ALA A 77 -5.29 10.00 -6.35
C ALA A 77 -6.07 9.28 -7.47
N ARG A 78 -5.47 8.27 -8.10
CA ARG A 78 -6.12 7.45 -9.13
C ARG A 78 -7.33 6.71 -8.58
N GLU A 79 -7.20 6.06 -7.43
CA GLU A 79 -8.30 5.36 -6.76
C GLU A 79 -9.49 6.28 -6.52
N LEU A 80 -9.24 7.48 -5.98
CA LEU A 80 -10.29 8.45 -5.65
C LEU A 80 -10.93 9.13 -6.86
N LEU A 81 -10.24 9.15 -8.01
CA LEU A 81 -10.80 9.65 -9.27
C LEU A 81 -11.59 8.59 -10.04
N SER A 82 -11.33 7.31 -9.78
CA SER A 82 -11.91 6.19 -10.52
C SER A 82 -13.37 5.94 -10.15
N GLY A 83 -14.15 5.41 -11.10
CA GLY A 83 -15.55 5.03 -10.84
C GLY A 83 -16.53 6.21 -10.71
N ILE A 84 -16.13 7.43 -11.11
CA ILE A 84 -16.95 8.63 -11.03
C ILE A 84 -17.27 9.14 -12.45
N CYS A 85 -18.55 9.45 -12.69
CA CYS A 85 -19.01 10.14 -13.91
C CYS A 85 -18.92 11.65 -13.71
N TYR A 86 -17.96 12.30 -14.38
CA TYR A 86 -17.66 13.72 -14.34
C TYR A 86 -18.44 14.52 -15.40
N PRO A 87 -18.46 15.88 -15.33
CA PRO A 87 -19.13 16.70 -16.33
C PRO A 87 -18.64 16.41 -17.74
N GLY A 88 -19.59 16.19 -18.65
CA GLY A 88 -19.34 15.88 -20.05
C GLY A 88 -19.10 14.39 -20.35
N ASP A 89 -19.03 13.54 -19.32
CA ASP A 89 -18.93 12.11 -19.52
C ASP A 89 -20.25 11.50 -19.97
N ASP A 90 -20.17 10.38 -20.69
CA ASP A 90 -21.32 9.55 -21.03
C ASP A 90 -21.62 8.59 -19.87
N PRO A 91 -22.79 8.72 -19.19
CA PRO A 91 -23.16 7.84 -18.09
C PRO A 91 -23.43 6.39 -18.52
N ASP A 92 -23.66 6.15 -19.81
CA ASP A 92 -23.91 4.80 -20.37
C ASP A 92 -22.61 4.13 -20.86
N SER A 93 -21.50 4.87 -20.89
CA SER A 93 -20.19 4.34 -21.25
C SER A 93 -19.55 3.60 -20.08
N LEU A 94 -19.20 2.33 -20.30
CA LEU A 94 -18.46 1.53 -19.33
C LEU A 94 -17.10 2.17 -18.96
N HIS A 95 -16.45 2.83 -19.93
CA HIS A 95 -15.14 3.44 -19.73
C HIS A 95 -15.16 4.52 -18.65
N THR A 96 -16.26 5.27 -18.54
CA THR A 96 -16.48 6.30 -17.51
C THR A 96 -16.19 5.79 -16.09
N TYR A 97 -16.45 4.51 -15.83
CA TYR A 97 -16.35 3.90 -14.52
C TYR A 97 -15.14 2.95 -14.35
N MET A 98 -14.28 2.80 -15.36
CA MET A 98 -13.10 1.92 -15.26
C MET A 98 -12.05 2.50 -14.30
N ASP A 99 -11.40 1.63 -13.54
CA ASP A 99 -10.31 1.98 -12.61
C ASP A 99 -8.99 2.35 -13.31
N THR A 100 -8.90 2.01 -14.59
CA THR A 100 -7.81 2.36 -15.51
C THR A 100 -8.00 3.70 -16.20
N ARG A 101 -9.16 4.37 -16.01
CA ARG A 101 -9.47 5.63 -16.68
C ARG A 101 -8.44 6.72 -16.41
N PHE A 102 -7.89 6.77 -15.20
CA PHE A 102 -6.93 7.81 -14.82
C PHE A 102 -5.52 7.25 -14.67
N LEU A 103 -4.55 7.98 -15.22
CA LEU A 103 -3.13 7.78 -14.97
C LEU A 103 -2.59 9.01 -14.26
N VAL A 104 -1.89 8.80 -13.15
CA VAL A 104 -1.31 9.88 -12.34
C VAL A 104 0.20 9.70 -12.29
N TYR A 105 0.93 10.69 -12.79
CA TYR A 105 2.38 10.68 -12.90
C TYR A 105 3.01 11.71 -11.97
N ASP A 106 4.04 11.32 -11.22
CA ASP A 106 4.88 12.26 -10.47
C ASP A 106 5.97 12.83 -11.38
N LEU A 107 6.00 14.15 -11.52
CA LEU A 107 6.95 14.86 -12.38
C LEU A 107 8.26 15.26 -11.68
N LYS A 108 8.39 14.95 -10.38
CA LYS A 108 9.59 15.24 -9.55
C LYS A 108 9.93 16.72 -9.38
N ASP A 109 9.08 17.62 -9.83
CA ASP A 109 9.22 19.08 -9.69
C ASP A 109 8.25 19.69 -8.67
N GLY A 110 7.67 18.84 -7.82
CA GLY A 110 6.61 19.22 -6.89
C GLY A 110 5.20 19.12 -7.47
N ARG A 111 5.04 18.64 -8.72
CA ARG A 111 3.73 18.47 -9.35
C ARG A 111 3.46 17.04 -9.79
N HIS A 112 2.18 16.72 -9.90
CA HIS A 112 1.67 15.52 -10.53
C HIS A 112 0.91 15.89 -11.81
N MET A 113 0.95 15.00 -12.80
CA MET A 113 0.16 15.08 -14.03
C MET A 113 -0.92 14.00 -14.00
N ILE A 114 -2.17 14.41 -14.13
CA ILE A 114 -3.33 13.54 -14.28
C ILE A 114 -3.66 13.49 -15.77
N VAL A 115 -3.85 12.27 -16.29
CA VAL A 115 -4.22 12.00 -17.68
C VAL A 115 -5.39 11.04 -17.71
N GLU A 116 -6.40 11.35 -18.53
CA GLU A 116 -7.46 10.39 -18.85
C GLU A 116 -6.99 9.43 -19.95
N SER A 117 -6.90 8.14 -19.62
CA SER A 117 -6.42 7.03 -20.45
C SER A 117 -7.35 6.66 -21.60
N GLU A 118 -8.47 7.35 -21.77
CA GLU A 118 -9.53 7.06 -22.76
C GLU A 118 -9.07 7.31 -24.22
N ARG A 119 -7.83 7.78 -24.42
CA ARG A 119 -7.28 8.13 -25.74
C ARG A 119 -5.91 7.51 -25.96
N ASP A 120 -5.79 6.74 -27.04
CA ASP A 120 -4.51 6.22 -27.58
C ASP A 120 -3.46 7.32 -27.82
N VAL A 121 -3.89 8.58 -27.89
CA VAL A 121 -3.02 9.74 -28.02
C VAL A 121 -3.39 10.77 -26.94
N VAL A 122 -2.55 10.87 -25.91
CA VAL A 122 -2.64 11.91 -24.87
C VAL A 122 -2.37 13.26 -25.52
N ARG A 123 -3.43 14.05 -25.74
CA ARG A 123 -3.27 15.42 -26.24
C ARG A 123 -2.72 16.31 -25.12
N PRO A 124 -1.94 17.36 -25.43
CA PRO A 124 -1.46 18.31 -24.43
C PRO A 124 -2.59 18.92 -23.59
N GLU A 125 -3.76 19.11 -24.19
CA GLU A 125 -4.94 19.70 -23.55
C GLU A 125 -5.62 18.74 -22.55
N ASP A 126 -5.35 17.44 -22.66
CA ASP A 126 -5.89 16.41 -21.77
C ASP A 126 -5.00 16.22 -20.50
N ARG A 127 -3.93 17.02 -20.36
CA ARG A 127 -2.99 16.95 -19.23
C ARG A 127 -3.37 17.94 -18.16
N ILE A 128 -3.72 17.42 -16.99
CA ILE A 128 -4.09 18.23 -15.84
C ILE A 128 -2.95 18.21 -14.84
N MET A 129 -2.48 19.40 -14.47
CA MET A 129 -1.38 19.57 -13.52
C MET A 129 -1.95 19.86 -12.14
N ILE A 130 -1.44 19.17 -11.13
CA ILE A 130 -1.80 19.39 -9.73
C ILE A 130 -0.55 19.47 -8.86
N GLU A 131 -0.55 20.39 -7.92
CA GLU A 131 0.55 20.54 -6.96
C GLU A 131 0.55 19.40 -5.95
N THR A 132 1.73 18.84 -5.67
CA THR A 132 1.89 17.68 -4.77
C THR A 132 1.43 17.99 -3.35
N HIS A 133 1.61 19.23 -2.88
CA HIS A 133 1.17 19.61 -1.53
C HIS A 133 -0.35 19.52 -1.35
N LEU A 134 -1.15 19.67 -2.41
CA LEU A 134 -2.60 19.46 -2.36
C LEU A 134 -2.93 17.98 -2.19
N LEU A 135 -2.22 17.11 -2.92
CA LEU A 135 -2.40 15.66 -2.80
C LEU A 135 -1.89 15.10 -1.46
N MET A 136 -1.01 15.84 -0.78
CA MET A 136 -0.51 15.52 0.56
C MET A 136 -1.38 16.08 1.68
N ASP A 137 -2.35 16.96 1.39
CA ASP A 137 -3.30 17.46 2.37
C ASP A 137 -4.38 16.40 2.63
N PRO A 138 -4.47 15.84 3.86
CA PRO A 138 -5.41 14.76 4.14
C PRO A 138 -6.87 15.17 3.99
N THR A 139 -7.18 16.46 4.01
CA THR A 139 -8.53 17.00 3.86
C THR A 139 -8.88 17.33 2.40
N PHE A 140 -7.90 17.24 1.49
CA PHE A 140 -8.12 17.53 0.08
C PHE A 140 -9.04 16.49 -0.55
N ARG A 141 -9.93 16.98 -1.42
CA ARG A 141 -10.93 16.20 -2.14
C ARG A 141 -10.64 16.30 -3.62
N ILE A 142 -9.76 15.43 -4.11
CA ILE A 142 -9.24 15.46 -5.48
C ILE A 142 -10.36 15.32 -6.51
N ASP A 143 -11.31 14.47 -6.21
CA ASP A 143 -12.53 14.18 -6.95
C ASP A 143 -13.40 15.43 -7.16
N ARG A 144 -13.63 16.22 -6.11
CA ARG A 144 -14.38 17.48 -6.15
C ARG A 144 -13.62 18.57 -6.89
N TRP A 145 -12.31 18.65 -6.64
CA TRP A 145 -11.43 19.57 -7.35
C TRP A 145 -11.44 19.29 -8.86
N TYR A 146 -11.30 18.01 -9.24
CA TYR A 146 -11.30 17.57 -10.63
C TYR A 146 -12.63 17.87 -11.31
N TRP A 147 -13.75 17.64 -10.60
CA TRP A 147 -15.07 17.97 -11.11
C TRP A 147 -15.20 19.45 -11.48
N ALA A 148 -14.82 20.35 -10.58
CA ALA A 148 -14.91 21.78 -10.81
C ALA A 148 -14.08 22.17 -12.04
N LEU A 149 -12.84 21.67 -12.11
CA LEU A 149 -11.95 21.88 -13.24
C LEU A 149 -12.56 21.41 -14.58
N ARG A 150 -13.17 20.21 -14.61
CA ARG A 150 -13.85 19.68 -15.80
C ARG A 150 -15.05 20.53 -16.21
N GLY A 151 -15.89 20.91 -15.26
CA GLY A 151 -17.04 21.77 -15.54
C GLY A 151 -16.62 23.13 -16.12
N GLU A 152 -15.59 23.75 -15.56
CA GLU A 152 -15.03 25.01 -16.08
C GLU A 152 -14.50 24.86 -17.50
N SER A 153 -13.82 23.74 -17.80
CA SER A 153 -13.29 23.45 -19.14
C SER A 153 -14.39 23.31 -20.21
N LEU A 154 -15.61 22.94 -19.80
CA LEU A 154 -16.79 22.86 -20.66
C LEU A 154 -17.57 24.20 -20.73
N GLY A 155 -17.09 25.24 -20.05
CA GLY A 155 -17.71 26.56 -20.03
C GLY A 155 -18.87 26.69 -19.03
N PHE A 156 -19.02 25.76 -18.08
CA PHE A 156 -20.01 25.89 -17.03
C PHE A 156 -19.64 26.98 -16.03
N THR A 157 -20.64 27.71 -15.58
CA THR A 157 -20.52 28.67 -14.49
C THR A 157 -20.36 27.96 -13.15
N ALA A 158 -19.78 28.65 -12.15
CA ALA A 158 -19.65 28.11 -10.80
C ALA A 158 -21.01 27.68 -10.20
N THR A 159 -22.11 28.37 -10.54
CA THR A 159 -23.46 28.03 -10.10
C THR A 159 -23.98 26.74 -10.73
N GLU A 160 -23.69 26.50 -12.01
CA GLU A 160 -24.05 25.25 -12.69
C GLU A 160 -23.24 24.09 -12.12
N ILE A 161 -21.93 24.27 -11.94
CA ILE A 161 -21.04 23.27 -11.33
C ILE A 161 -21.53 22.88 -9.92
N GLN A 162 -21.90 23.86 -9.09
CA GLN A 162 -22.45 23.58 -7.75
C GLN A 162 -23.81 22.90 -7.79
N THR A 163 -24.65 23.20 -8.77
CA THR A 163 -25.95 22.55 -8.92
C THR A 163 -25.76 21.09 -9.30
N LEU A 164 -24.94 20.84 -10.34
CA LEU A 164 -24.50 19.51 -10.74
C LEU A 164 -23.80 18.76 -9.60
N GLU A 165 -23.17 19.47 -8.66
CA GLU A 165 -22.59 18.89 -7.45
C GLU A 165 -23.61 18.41 -6.44
N ARG A 166 -24.65 19.21 -6.19
CA ARG A 166 -25.70 18.86 -5.22
C ARG A 166 -26.55 17.69 -5.69
N ASP A 167 -26.69 17.54 -7.00
CA ASP A 167 -27.50 16.48 -7.61
C ASP A 167 -26.78 15.12 -7.63
N ARG A 168 -25.53 15.05 -7.13
CA ARG A 168 -24.76 13.80 -7.08
C ARG A 168 -25.14 12.94 -5.88
N ASN A 169 -25.16 11.63 -6.09
CA ASN A 169 -25.47 10.64 -5.06
C ASN A 169 -24.24 9.97 -4.42
N TRP A 170 -23.02 10.33 -4.80
CA TRP A 170 -21.79 9.69 -4.30
C TRP A 170 -21.08 10.55 -3.26
N THR A 171 -20.47 9.89 -2.28
CA THR A 171 -19.79 10.55 -1.15
C THR A 171 -18.35 10.85 -1.52
N SER A 172 -18.00 12.13 -1.60
CA SER A 172 -16.62 12.54 -1.85
C SER A 172 -15.70 12.13 -0.71
N ALA A 173 -14.67 11.37 -1.06
CA ALA A 173 -13.66 10.84 -0.15
C ALA A 173 -12.47 11.79 -0.04
N LEU A 174 -11.83 11.78 1.12
CA LEU A 174 -10.66 12.59 1.40
C LEU A 174 -9.39 11.87 0.91
N MET A 175 -8.37 12.63 0.50
CA MET A 175 -7.03 12.08 0.18
C MET A 175 -6.49 11.22 1.32
N GLY A 176 -6.76 11.60 2.57
CA GLY A 176 -6.28 10.88 3.75
C GLY A 176 -4.76 10.96 3.89
N ASN A 177 -4.16 9.91 4.45
CA ASN A 177 -2.72 9.86 4.67
C ASN A 177 -2.11 8.81 3.72
N PRO A 178 -1.95 9.11 2.42
CA PRO A 178 -1.69 8.09 1.40
C PRO A 178 -0.40 7.30 1.65
N VAL A 179 0.64 7.95 2.19
CA VAL A 179 1.94 7.29 2.44
C VAL A 179 1.82 6.35 3.64
N GLU A 180 1.22 6.83 4.73
CA GLU A 180 1.02 6.13 5.99
C GLU A 180 0.08 4.93 5.81
N GLU A 181 -1.06 5.14 5.14
CA GLU A 181 -2.02 4.10 4.79
C GLU A 181 -1.36 3.01 3.94
N ARG A 182 -0.51 3.41 2.98
CA ARG A 182 0.24 2.45 2.14
C ARG A 182 1.26 1.66 2.95
N ILE A 183 2.03 2.30 3.83
CA ILE A 183 2.96 1.62 4.74
C ILE A 183 2.23 0.58 5.57
N VAL A 184 1.13 0.96 6.24
CA VAL A 184 0.34 0.08 7.09
C VAL A 184 -0.24 -1.08 6.27
N THR A 185 -0.79 -0.81 5.08
CA THR A 185 -1.35 -1.84 4.21
C THR A 185 -0.27 -2.86 3.82
N ARG A 186 0.91 -2.42 3.36
CA ARG A 186 2.00 -3.33 2.98
C ARG A 186 2.49 -4.17 4.14
N LEU A 187 2.68 -3.57 5.32
CA LEU A 187 3.09 -4.32 6.51
C LEU A 187 2.01 -5.32 6.95
N ARG A 188 0.74 -4.91 6.93
CA ARG A 188 -0.39 -5.79 7.25
C ARG A 188 -0.43 -7.01 6.31
N ASP A 189 -0.31 -6.79 5.02
CA ASP A 189 -0.51 -7.85 4.03
C ASP A 189 0.68 -8.80 3.93
N HIS A 190 1.90 -8.31 4.16
CA HIS A 190 3.12 -9.05 3.81
C HIS A 190 4.14 -9.23 4.94
N ALA A 191 4.02 -8.55 6.09
CA ALA A 191 4.93 -8.81 7.20
C ALA A 191 4.72 -10.21 7.77
N LEU A 192 5.79 -10.81 8.32
CA LEU A 192 5.72 -12.13 8.94
C LEU A 192 4.67 -12.13 10.07
N PRO A 193 3.62 -12.97 9.99
CA PRO A 193 2.60 -13.04 11.02
C PRO A 193 3.21 -13.58 12.33
N ILE A 194 2.95 -12.89 13.44
CA ILE A 194 3.45 -13.28 14.77
C ILE A 194 2.42 -14.12 15.52
N LEU A 195 1.13 -13.83 15.33
CA LEU A 195 0.01 -14.46 16.02
C LEU A 195 -0.88 -15.19 15.02
N GLU A 196 -1.69 -16.13 15.52
CA GLU A 196 -2.68 -16.87 14.72
C GLU A 196 -3.68 -15.96 13.98
N ARG A 197 -3.95 -14.75 14.52
CA ARG A 197 -4.81 -13.74 13.88
C ARG A 197 -4.12 -12.96 12.74
N GLY A 198 -2.87 -13.30 12.40
CA GLY A 198 -2.09 -12.58 11.39
C GLY A 198 -1.68 -11.18 11.87
N ASN A 199 -1.74 -10.21 10.95
CA ASN A 199 -1.29 -8.82 11.17
C ASN A 199 -2.43 -7.81 11.34
N VAL A 200 -3.67 -8.28 11.53
CA VAL A 200 -4.82 -7.38 11.72
C VAL A 200 -4.60 -6.51 12.94
N ASN A 201 -4.72 -5.18 12.78
CA ASN A 201 -4.50 -4.15 13.82
C ASN A 201 -3.11 -4.16 14.47
N ARG A 202 -2.11 -4.81 13.85
CA ARG A 202 -0.75 -4.87 14.37
C ARG A 202 0.02 -3.57 14.17
N PHE A 203 -0.21 -2.90 13.04
CA PHE A 203 0.60 -1.77 12.58
C PHE A 203 -0.19 -0.47 12.57
N GLU A 204 0.47 0.60 13.00
CA GLU A 204 0.04 1.99 12.82
C GLU A 204 1.23 2.81 12.32
N CYS A 205 0.94 3.83 11.52
CA CYS A 205 1.95 4.71 10.97
C CYS A 205 1.49 6.16 11.10
N ASP A 206 2.30 6.97 11.78
CA ASP A 206 2.06 8.39 11.94
C ASP A 206 3.19 9.21 11.32
N ARG A 207 2.85 10.33 10.71
CA ARG A 207 3.85 11.32 10.31
C ARG A 207 4.21 12.19 11.50
N LYS A 208 5.46 12.09 11.93
CA LYS A 208 5.99 12.90 13.05
C LYS A 208 6.37 14.30 12.59
N ASP A 209 7.01 14.39 11.43
CA ASP A 209 7.47 15.62 10.80
C ASP A 209 7.64 15.41 9.29
N ASP A 210 8.14 16.42 8.57
CA ASP A 210 8.33 16.31 7.11
C ASP A 210 9.38 15.28 6.69
N THR A 211 10.23 14.87 7.63
CA THR A 211 11.39 14.01 7.38
C THR A 211 11.22 12.60 7.90
N THR A 212 10.21 12.33 8.72
CA THR A 212 10.12 11.09 9.50
C THR A 212 8.69 10.60 9.67
N PHE A 213 8.51 9.30 9.42
CA PHE A 213 7.34 8.52 9.79
C PHE A 213 7.67 7.66 11.03
N LEU A 214 6.68 7.48 11.91
CA LEU A 214 6.74 6.57 13.06
C LEU A 214 5.90 5.35 12.76
N ILE A 215 6.52 4.18 12.77
CA ILE A 215 5.83 2.90 12.60
C ILE A 215 5.77 2.22 13.95
N PHE A 216 4.55 1.94 14.40
CA PHE A 216 4.26 1.20 15.61
C PHE A 216 3.94 -0.25 15.24
N ASP A 217 4.65 -1.20 15.85
CA ASP A 217 4.30 -2.62 15.81
C ASP A 217 3.82 -3.03 17.21
N TYR A 218 2.50 -3.02 17.40
CA TYR A 218 1.86 -3.24 18.69
C TYR A 218 2.05 -4.65 19.23
N HIS A 219 2.26 -5.64 18.35
CA HIS A 219 2.50 -7.02 18.79
C HIS A 219 3.91 -7.20 19.35
N LEU A 220 4.89 -6.46 18.81
CA LEU A 220 6.27 -6.50 19.30
C LEU A 220 6.56 -5.44 20.36
N GLY A 221 5.69 -4.44 20.56
CA GLY A 221 5.93 -3.34 21.47
C GLY A 221 7.11 -2.46 21.04
N ILE A 222 7.32 -2.30 19.72
CA ILE A 222 8.42 -1.49 19.19
C ILE A 222 7.91 -0.30 18.40
N ARG A 223 8.72 0.76 18.39
CA ARG A 223 8.53 1.94 17.53
C ARG A 223 9.76 2.17 16.68
N LEU A 224 9.57 2.21 15.37
CA LEU A 224 10.60 2.43 14.37
C LEU A 224 10.44 3.81 13.73
N GLU A 225 11.56 4.52 13.54
CA GLU A 225 11.60 5.80 12.81
C GLU A 225 12.02 5.53 11.36
N LEU A 226 11.11 5.79 10.41
CA LEU A 226 11.33 5.65 8.98
C LEU A 226 11.58 7.03 8.34
N PRO A 227 12.76 7.29 7.76
CA PRO A 227 13.01 8.53 7.04
C PRO A 227 12.11 8.64 5.80
N SER A 228 11.48 9.81 5.58
CA SER A 228 10.59 10.06 4.43
C SER A 228 11.31 9.99 3.08
N SER A 229 12.63 10.20 3.07
CA SER A 229 13.44 9.99 1.87
C SER A 229 13.43 8.54 1.37
N LYS A 230 13.15 7.56 2.25
CA LYS A 230 13.01 6.14 1.86
C LYS A 230 11.69 5.90 1.14
N THR A 231 10.60 6.52 1.57
CA THR A 231 9.28 6.34 0.93
C THR A 231 9.19 7.01 -0.44
N ALA A 232 10.08 7.95 -0.73
CA ALA A 232 10.21 8.56 -2.05
C ALA A 232 10.90 7.65 -3.08
N ILE A 233 11.56 6.57 -2.65
CA ILE A 233 12.21 5.59 -3.53
C ILE A 233 11.12 4.62 -4.04
N PRO A 234 10.83 4.56 -5.35
CA PRO A 234 9.73 3.74 -5.89
C PRO A 234 9.82 2.25 -5.53
N ASP A 235 11.05 1.73 -5.45
CA ASP A 235 11.34 0.33 -5.15
C ASP A 235 11.65 0.07 -3.68
N PHE A 236 11.31 1.00 -2.79
CA PHE A 236 11.51 0.78 -1.36
C PHE A 236 10.60 -0.34 -0.84
N ASP A 237 11.23 -1.42 -0.39
CA ASP A 237 10.59 -2.55 0.27
C ASP A 237 10.47 -2.27 1.77
N ILE A 238 9.28 -1.80 2.16
CA ILE A 238 8.97 -1.45 3.56
C ILE A 238 8.96 -2.68 4.46
N VAL A 239 8.59 -3.85 3.94
CA VAL A 239 8.46 -5.09 4.70
C VAL A 239 9.83 -5.63 5.07
N HIS A 240 10.74 -5.66 4.08
CA HIS A 240 12.13 -6.06 4.30
C HIS A 240 12.85 -5.08 5.23
N TRP A 241 12.66 -3.77 5.01
CA TRP A 241 13.21 -2.75 5.90
C TRP A 241 12.74 -2.94 7.34
N HIS A 242 11.43 -3.13 7.55
CA HIS A 242 10.85 -3.35 8.88
C HIS A 242 11.46 -4.59 9.54
N ALA A 243 11.47 -5.74 8.85
CA ALA A 243 12.05 -6.98 9.39
C ALA A 243 13.53 -6.82 9.80
N LYS A 244 14.31 -6.09 8.98
CA LYS A 244 15.71 -5.80 9.26
C LYS A 244 15.88 -4.92 10.50
N GLU A 245 15.07 -3.88 10.66
CA GLU A 245 15.12 -3.01 11.84
C GLU A 245 14.65 -3.71 13.11
N VAL A 246 13.60 -4.56 13.03
CA VAL A 246 13.20 -5.42 14.15
C VAL A 246 14.35 -6.33 14.58
N PHE A 247 14.99 -7.02 13.62
CA PHE A 247 16.10 -7.93 13.92
C PHE A 247 17.29 -7.20 14.56
N ARG A 248 17.65 -6.02 14.05
CA ARG A 248 18.68 -5.15 14.65
C ARG A 248 18.34 -4.74 16.08
N SER A 249 17.07 -4.44 16.33
CA SER A 249 16.55 -4.11 17.67
C SER A 249 16.74 -5.29 18.63
N CYS A 250 16.36 -6.50 18.20
CA CYS A 250 16.54 -7.72 18.98
C CYS A 250 18.03 -8.00 19.29
N LEU A 251 18.92 -7.87 18.30
CA LEU A 251 20.35 -8.07 18.51
C LEU A 251 20.94 -7.07 19.50
N THR A 252 20.49 -5.82 19.46
CA THR A 252 20.92 -4.78 20.41
C THR A 252 20.49 -5.17 21.82
N LEU A 253 19.26 -5.64 22.00
CA LEU A 253 18.75 -6.10 23.30
C LEU A 253 19.49 -7.34 23.84
N LEU A 254 19.90 -8.25 22.97
CA LEU A 254 20.68 -9.44 23.35
C LEU A 254 22.17 -9.15 23.60
N GLY A 255 22.70 -8.08 23.00
CA GLY A 255 24.10 -7.68 23.13
C GLY A 255 24.41 -6.90 24.40
N HIS A 256 23.39 -6.36 25.08
CA HIS A 256 23.53 -5.82 26.42
C HIS A 256 23.45 -6.97 27.44
N ASP A 257 24.54 -7.24 28.16
CA ASP A 257 24.50 -8.18 29.28
C ASP A 257 23.59 -7.60 30.36
N PRO A 258 22.43 -8.21 30.65
CA PRO A 258 21.51 -7.71 31.68
C PRO A 258 22.10 -7.81 33.10
N LEU A 259 23.29 -8.41 33.26
CA LEU A 259 24.00 -8.56 34.53
C LEU A 259 25.23 -7.67 34.65
N GLU A 260 25.61 -6.91 33.61
CA GLU A 260 26.57 -5.80 33.77
C GLU A 260 25.82 -4.67 34.49
N ASP A 261 25.90 -4.75 35.82
CA ASP A 261 25.31 -3.90 36.85
C ASP A 261 25.88 -2.47 36.82
N ASP A 262 25.82 -1.81 35.68
CA ASP A 262 25.80 -0.35 35.67
C ASP A 262 24.43 0.04 36.24
N ASP A 263 24.40 0.56 37.47
CA ASP A 263 23.24 1.13 38.18
C ASP A 263 22.38 2.13 37.35
N THR A 264 22.82 2.43 36.13
CA THR A 264 22.03 3.02 35.05
C THR A 264 21.22 1.94 34.33
N GLY A 265 20.40 1.21 35.09
CA GLY A 265 19.51 0.18 34.55
C GLY A 265 18.59 0.71 33.45
N ILE A 266 17.84 -0.21 32.85
CA ILE A 266 16.81 -0.12 31.79
C ILE A 266 16.05 1.23 31.65
N GLY A 267 16.01 2.09 32.66
CA GLY A 267 15.56 3.49 32.60
C GLY A 267 16.23 4.37 31.53
N SER A 268 17.47 4.10 31.11
CA SER A 268 18.11 4.92 30.04
C SER A 268 17.49 4.74 28.65
N LEU A 269 16.82 3.61 28.40
CA LEU A 269 16.03 3.38 27.18
C LEU A 269 14.72 4.18 27.15
N PHE A 270 14.27 4.66 28.31
CA PHE A 270 13.03 5.41 28.48
C PHE A 270 13.25 6.91 28.74
N ASP A 271 14.48 7.35 29.03
CA ASP A 271 14.77 8.75 29.36
C ASP A 271 14.89 9.62 28.10
N GLY A 272 13.73 9.93 27.52
CA GLY A 272 13.58 11.04 26.60
C GLY A 272 13.77 12.34 27.37
N HIS A 273 15.02 12.83 27.42
CA HIS A 273 15.40 14.09 28.02
C HIS A 273 14.55 15.25 27.46
N VAL A 274 13.42 15.54 28.10
CA VAL A 274 12.66 16.78 27.94
C VAL A 274 13.32 17.79 28.86
N SER A 275 14.33 18.48 28.35
CA SER A 275 14.85 19.67 29.01
C SER A 275 13.84 20.82 28.89
N GLY A 276 13.00 20.93 29.92
CA GLY A 276 12.59 22.17 30.59
C GLY A 276 11.85 23.24 29.79
N SER A 277 10.56 23.40 30.10
CA SER A 277 10.00 24.71 30.45
C SER A 277 8.62 24.52 31.09
N ASP A 278 8.46 25.05 32.30
CA ASP A 278 7.22 25.10 33.07
C ASP A 278 6.05 25.70 32.28
N SER A 279 4.86 25.08 32.34
CA SER A 279 3.66 25.72 32.89
C SER A 279 2.40 24.83 32.76
N VAL A 280 1.73 24.64 33.92
CA VAL A 280 0.27 24.52 34.14
C VAL A 280 -0.47 23.30 33.55
N GLN A 281 -0.79 22.39 34.48
CA GLN A 281 -2.00 21.55 34.61
C GLN A 281 -3.10 21.70 33.54
N ARG A 282 -3.46 20.57 32.91
CA ARG A 282 -4.84 20.11 32.79
C ARG A 282 -4.89 18.59 32.65
N ASP A 283 -5.71 17.98 33.49
CA ASP A 283 -6.10 16.58 33.45
C ASP A 283 -6.77 16.23 32.12
N THR A 284 -6.27 15.20 31.45
CA THR A 284 -7.14 14.26 30.73
C THR A 284 -6.46 12.90 30.71
N ALA A 285 -7.14 11.92 31.31
CA ALA A 285 -6.78 10.53 31.29
C ALA A 285 -6.63 10.05 29.85
N ASN A 286 -5.45 9.53 29.51
CA ASN A 286 -5.25 8.67 28.36
C ASN A 286 -4.46 7.46 28.83
N ASP A 287 -5.13 6.31 28.80
CA ASP A 287 -4.51 4.99 28.87
C ASP A 287 -3.51 4.84 27.72
N LEU A 288 -2.23 5.11 28.00
CA LEU A 288 -1.12 4.71 27.15
C LEU A 288 -0.78 3.25 27.48
N PRO A 289 -0.86 2.30 26.53
CA PRO A 289 -0.30 0.99 26.79
C PRO A 289 1.24 1.07 26.74
N CYS A 290 1.84 0.65 27.85
CA CYS A 290 3.11 -0.05 27.99
C CYS A 290 4.26 0.24 26.99
N ASN A 291 5.35 0.83 27.51
CA ASN A 291 6.75 0.51 27.22
C ASN A 291 7.12 0.19 25.77
N ALA A 292 6.87 1.10 24.82
CA ALA A 292 7.41 0.94 23.47
C ALA A 292 8.91 1.25 23.43
N ILE A 293 9.74 0.28 23.04
CA ILE A 293 11.18 0.48 22.86
C ILE A 293 11.39 1.39 21.64
N ARG A 294 12.06 2.53 21.84
CA ARG A 294 12.43 3.44 20.75
C ARG A 294 13.75 2.98 20.14
N VAL A 295 13.73 2.56 18.88
CA VAL A 295 14.96 2.24 18.15
C VAL A 295 15.17 3.31 17.08
N LYS A 296 16.27 4.05 17.20
CA LYS A 296 16.70 5.00 16.17
C LYS A 296 17.38 4.22 15.04
N GLY A 297 16.81 4.26 13.85
CA GLY A 297 17.49 3.79 12.65
C GLY A 297 18.75 4.62 12.41
N THR A 298 19.89 3.96 12.15
CA THR A 298 21.12 4.62 11.71
C THR A 298 21.08 4.81 10.20
N ASN A 299 21.44 6.02 9.73
CA ASN A 299 21.47 6.43 8.31
C ASN A 299 22.38 5.54 7.45
#